data_AF-A0A9N9ZFD4-F1
#
_entry.id   AF-A0A9N9ZFD4-F1
#
_cell.length_a   1.000
_cell.length_b   1.000
_cell.length_c   1.000
_cell.angle_alpha   90.00
_cell.angle_beta   90.00
_cell.angle_gamma   90.00
#
_symmetry.space_group_name_H-M   'P 1'
#
loop_
_entity.id
_entity.type
_entity.pdbx_description
1 polymer ?
#
loop_
_entity_poly.entity_id
_entity_poly.type
_entity_poly.pdbx_seq_one_letter_code
_entity_poly.pdbx_strand_id
1 'polypeptide(L)'
;MATLDLNLPAGLPPEGVTANFENPPNNNALAWGVLLLCQVISTVCLVLRGYARVFLLRKFSAEEGKYKTQARALWFFLIGTNTSSFYLARIIEVPGFFVHQWNVLLRDVIPMNYVSQPQLSVFEHCYSSLSGFFDSCFSFDEENY
;
A
#
# COMPACT_ATOMS: atom_id res chain seq x y z
N MET A 1 10.76 -7.38 -38.24
CA MET A 1 11.14 -7.41 -36.81
C MET A 1 10.49 -6.18 -36.18
N ALA A 2 9.39 -6.35 -35.44
CA ALA A 2 8.78 -5.21 -34.76
C ALA A 2 9.71 -4.80 -33.61
N THR A 3 10.40 -3.69 -33.78
CA THR A 3 11.21 -3.10 -32.72
C THR A 3 10.27 -2.50 -31.69
N LEU A 4 10.40 -2.92 -30.43
CA LEU A 4 9.69 -2.29 -29.31
C LEU A 4 10.17 -0.83 -29.20
N ASP A 5 9.37 0.11 -29.68
CA ASP A 5 9.69 1.53 -29.55
C ASP A 5 9.18 2.06 -28.20
N LEU A 6 10.14 2.36 -27.35
CA LEU A 6 9.96 2.84 -25.98
C LEU A 6 9.45 4.30 -25.91
N ASN A 7 9.50 5.04 -27.03
CA ASN A 7 9.04 6.42 -27.14
C ASN A 7 7.60 6.52 -27.67
N LEU A 8 6.94 5.40 -27.95
CA LEU A 8 5.51 5.41 -28.25
C LEU A 8 4.69 5.63 -26.96
N PRO A 9 3.47 6.18 -27.09
CA PRO A 9 2.54 6.23 -25.98
C PRO A 9 2.19 4.82 -25.50
N ALA A 10 2.02 4.66 -24.19
CA ALA A 10 1.67 3.40 -23.56
C ALA A 10 0.25 2.92 -23.88
N GLY A 11 -0.59 3.80 -24.46
CA GLY A 11 -1.92 3.49 -24.98
C GLY A 11 -2.21 4.29 -26.23
N LEU A 12 -3.01 3.73 -27.14
CA LEU A 12 -3.47 4.45 -28.33
C LEU A 12 -4.41 5.59 -27.90
N PRO A 13 -4.16 6.83 -28.32
CA PRO A 13 -5.09 7.91 -28.06
C PRO A 13 -6.39 7.71 -28.85
N PRO A 14 -7.54 8.16 -28.31
CA PRO A 14 -8.79 8.19 -29.07
C PRO A 14 -8.71 9.19 -30.24
N GLU A 15 -9.56 9.01 -31.25
CA GLU A 15 -9.58 9.86 -32.44
C GLU A 15 -9.73 11.35 -32.07
N GLY A 16 -8.85 12.19 -32.60
CA GLY A 16 -8.85 13.64 -32.34
C GLY A 16 -8.12 14.11 -31.08
N VAL A 17 -7.55 13.20 -30.28
CA VAL A 17 -6.76 13.56 -29.09
C VAL A 17 -5.26 13.40 -29.37
N THR A 18 -4.50 14.49 -29.29
CA THR A 18 -3.04 14.46 -29.36
C THR A 18 -2.46 14.15 -27.98
N ALA A 19 -1.59 13.15 -27.91
CA ALA A 19 -0.86 12.82 -26.68
C ALA A 19 0.02 14.00 -26.23
N ASN A 20 -0.10 14.39 -24.96
CA ASN A 20 0.72 15.43 -24.34
C ASN A 20 1.65 14.80 -23.32
N PHE A 21 2.93 14.68 -23.69
CA PHE A 21 3.98 14.08 -22.85
C PHE A 21 4.77 15.10 -22.02
N GLU A 22 4.69 16.40 -22.34
CA GLU A 22 5.48 17.43 -21.66
C GLU A 22 4.80 17.94 -20.38
N ASN A 23 3.49 18.13 -20.41
CA ASN A 23 2.71 18.58 -19.25
C ASN A 23 1.35 17.88 -19.21
N PRO A 24 1.32 16.58 -18.82
CA PRO A 24 0.07 15.86 -18.70
C PRO A 24 -0.79 16.47 -17.57
N PRO A 25 -2.12 16.58 -17.76
CA PRO A 25 -3.02 16.96 -16.67
C PRO A 25 -2.93 15.90 -15.57
N ASN A 26 -2.39 16.27 -14.42
CA ASN A 26 -2.26 15.40 -13.26
C ASN A 26 -3.09 15.93 -12.09
N ASN A 27 -3.51 15.02 -11.20
CA ASN A 27 -4.17 15.37 -9.94
C ASN A 27 -3.36 14.81 -8.76
N ASN A 28 -2.08 15.15 -8.73
CA ASN A 28 -1.13 14.66 -7.73
C ASN A 28 -1.52 15.06 -6.30
N ALA A 29 -2.15 16.23 -6.12
CA ALA A 29 -2.62 16.68 -4.81
C ALA A 29 -3.67 15.72 -4.20
N LEU A 30 -4.57 15.19 -5.03
CA LEU A 30 -5.58 14.22 -4.57
C LEU A 30 -4.93 12.88 -4.20
N ALA A 31 -3.94 12.44 -5.00
CA ALA A 31 -3.19 11.22 -4.71
C ALA A 31 -2.45 11.30 -3.36
N TRP A 32 -1.77 12.42 -3.09
CA TRP A 32 -1.15 12.67 -1.80
C TRP A 32 -2.15 12.69 -0.65
N GLY A 33 -3.31 13.32 -0.83
CA GLY A 33 -4.36 13.36 0.18
C GLY A 33 -4.84 11.96 0.60
N VAL A 34 -5.13 11.10 -0.38
CA VAL A 34 -5.59 9.72 -0.11
C VAL A 34 -4.50 8.87 0.54
N LEU A 35 -3.26 8.99 0.09
CA LEU A 35 -2.13 8.25 0.66
C LEU A 35 -1.87 8.62 2.12
N LEU A 36 -1.85 9.92 2.43
CA LEU A 36 -1.68 10.40 3.79
C LEU A 36 -2.84 9.97 4.69
N LEU A 37 -4.09 10.06 4.19
CA LEU A 37 -5.26 9.62 4.95
C LEU A 37 -5.20 8.12 5.29
N CYS A 38 -4.88 7.29 4.31
CA CYS A 38 -4.75 5.84 4.51
C CYS A 38 -3.63 5.52 5.52
N GLN A 39 -2.51 6.24 5.44
CA GLN A 39 -1.38 6.08 6.37
C GLN A 39 -1.76 6.46 7.81
N VAL A 40 -2.50 7.57 7.99
CA VAL A 40 -2.96 8.01 9.31
C VAL A 40 -3.94 7.00 9.90
N ILE A 41 -4.94 6.57 9.14
CA ILE A 41 -5.94 5.60 9.61
C ILE A 41 -5.27 4.29 10.02
N SER A 42 -4.35 3.79 9.18
CA SER A 42 -3.59 2.57 9.46
C SER A 42 -2.77 2.71 10.75
N THR A 43 -2.08 3.83 10.92
CA THR A 43 -1.28 4.12 12.12
C THR A 43 -2.15 4.18 13.38
N VAL A 44 -3.29 4.86 13.32
CA VAL A 44 -4.23 4.96 14.44
C VAL A 44 -4.76 3.58 14.84
N CYS A 45 -5.13 2.74 13.89
CA CYS A 45 -5.56 1.37 14.14
C CYS A 45 -4.50 0.54 14.88
N LEU A 46 -3.21 0.69 14.52
CA LEU A 46 -2.13 -0.01 15.21
C LEU A 46 -1.91 0.51 16.64
N VAL A 47 -1.94 1.83 16.83
CA VAL A 47 -1.74 2.45 18.14
C VAL A 47 -2.86 2.04 19.10
N LEU A 48 -4.11 2.06 18.65
CA LEU A 48 -5.25 1.61 19.45
C LEU A 48 -5.11 0.13 19.85
N ARG A 49 -4.62 -0.72 18.96
CA ARG A 49 -4.37 -2.14 19.27
C ARG A 49 -3.22 -2.34 20.27
N GLY A 50 -2.11 -1.62 20.08
CA GLY A 50 -1.00 -1.63 21.03
C GLY A 50 -1.44 -1.16 22.42
N TYR A 51 -2.24 -0.09 22.47
CA TYR A 51 -2.79 0.44 23.70
C TYR A 51 -3.73 -0.56 24.39
N ALA A 52 -4.68 -1.15 23.66
CA ALA A 52 -5.60 -2.15 24.22
C ALA A 52 -4.86 -3.37 24.81
N ARG A 53 -3.79 -3.84 24.16
CA ARG A 53 -3.01 -4.98 24.66
C ARG A 53 -2.12 -4.63 25.84
N VAL A 54 -1.42 -3.50 25.79
CA VAL A 54 -0.45 -3.10 26.82
C VAL A 54 -1.14 -2.58 28.08
N PHE A 55 -2.16 -1.73 27.92
CA PHE A 55 -2.83 -1.08 29.05
C PHE A 55 -4.01 -1.87 29.60
N LEU A 56 -4.84 -2.47 28.73
CA LEU A 56 -6.10 -3.09 29.15
C LEU A 56 -5.90 -4.50 29.71
N LEU A 57 -5.03 -5.30 29.08
CA LEU A 57 -4.90 -6.70 29.45
C LEU A 57 -3.95 -6.97 30.62
N ARG A 58 -2.97 -6.09 30.92
CA ARG A 58 -2.05 -6.10 32.09
C ARG A 58 -1.45 -7.45 32.54
N LYS A 59 -1.68 -8.54 31.81
CA LYS A 59 -1.20 -9.90 32.06
C LYS A 59 0.10 -10.08 31.30
N PHE A 60 1.21 -9.68 31.93
CA PHE A 60 2.56 -9.98 31.46
C PHE A 60 2.93 -11.48 31.51
N SER A 61 2.04 -12.36 31.97
CA SER A 61 2.36 -13.77 32.27
C SER A 61 1.72 -14.84 31.36
N ALA A 62 1.00 -14.51 30.29
CA ALA A 62 0.42 -15.53 29.41
C ALA A 62 1.01 -15.46 28.00
N GLU A 63 1.93 -16.39 27.70
CA GLU A 63 2.53 -16.73 26.40
C GLU A 63 3.50 -15.71 25.79
N GLU A 64 4.77 -15.82 26.22
CA GLU A 64 5.93 -15.18 25.56
C GLU A 64 5.97 -15.41 24.03
N GLY A 65 5.40 -16.52 23.54
CA GLY A 65 5.28 -16.83 22.11
C GLY A 65 4.27 -15.95 21.37
N LYS A 66 3.09 -15.68 21.96
CA LYS A 66 2.04 -14.87 21.30
C LYS A 66 2.40 -13.38 21.27
N TYR A 67 3.08 -12.88 22.31
CA TYR A 67 3.59 -11.51 22.31
C TYR A 67 4.67 -11.30 21.24
N LYS A 68 5.61 -12.24 21.08
CA LYS A 68 6.65 -12.17 20.05
C LYS A 68 6.06 -12.17 18.64
N THR A 69 5.05 -13.00 18.38
CA THR A 69 4.38 -13.04 17.07
C THR A 69 3.63 -11.73 16.77
N GLN A 70 2.93 -11.15 17.75
CA GLN A 70 2.22 -9.87 17.58
C GLN A 70 3.17 -8.69 17.42
N ALA A 71 4.25 -8.64 18.22
CA ALA A 71 5.29 -7.61 18.07
C ALA A 71 5.96 -7.71 16.69
N ARG A 72 6.24 -8.92 16.20
CA ARG A 72 6.79 -9.13 14.86
C ARG A 72 5.82 -8.68 13.76
N ALA A 73 4.53 -8.98 13.89
CA ALA A 73 3.51 -8.54 12.94
C ALA A 73 3.38 -7.01 12.90
N LEU A 74 3.40 -6.33 14.06
CA LEU A 74 3.38 -4.87 14.15
C LEU A 74 4.63 -4.25 13.50
N TRP A 75 5.80 -4.83 13.73
CA TRP A 75 7.06 -4.35 13.16
C TRP A 75 7.10 -4.49 11.63
N PHE A 76 6.66 -5.64 11.11
CA PHE A 76 6.52 -5.87 9.67
C PHE A 76 5.50 -4.92 9.03
N PHE A 77 4.36 -4.69 9.69
CA PHE A 77 3.35 -3.76 9.20
C PHE A 77 3.91 -2.34 9.12
N LEU A 78 4.55 -1.83 10.18
CA LEU A 78 5.10 -0.48 10.20
C LEU A 78 6.16 -0.26 9.12
N ILE A 79 7.09 -1.20 8.93
CA ILE A 79 8.10 -1.08 7.88
C ILE A 79 7.47 -1.20 6.49
N GLY A 80 6.52 -2.12 6.34
CA GLY A 80 5.75 -2.29 5.10
C GLY A 80 5.09 -0.98 4.69
N THR A 81 4.28 -0.37 5.55
CA THR A 81 3.53 0.84 5.20
C THR A 81 4.43 2.06 4.97
N ASN A 82 5.54 2.19 5.71
CA ASN A 82 6.52 3.27 5.47
C ASN A 82 7.24 3.10 4.12
N THR A 83 7.68 1.89 3.83
CA THR A 83 8.36 1.55 2.58
C THR A 83 7.42 1.72 1.38
N SER A 84 6.17 1.26 1.48
CA SER A 84 5.14 1.46 0.45
C SER A 84 4.86 2.94 0.18
N SER A 85 4.80 3.77 1.23
CA SER A 85 4.57 5.21 1.09
C SER A 85 5.71 5.91 0.33
N PHE A 86 6.96 5.52 0.62
CA PHE A 86 8.13 6.04 -0.08
C PHE A 86 8.09 5.68 -1.58
N TYR A 87 7.76 4.44 -1.93
CA TYR A 87 7.67 4.03 -3.33
C TYR A 87 6.49 4.69 -4.07
N LEU A 88 5.34 4.83 -3.41
CA LEU A 88 4.18 5.54 -3.97
C LEU A 88 4.47 7.02 -4.24
N ALA A 89 5.23 7.68 -3.35
CA ALA A 89 5.67 9.06 -3.57
C ALA A 89 6.45 9.22 -4.89
N ARG A 90 7.28 8.22 -5.26
CA ARG A 90 8.04 8.25 -6.52
C ARG A 90 7.16 8.13 -7.75
N ILE A 91 6.08 7.34 -7.68
CA ILE A 91 5.11 7.16 -8.77
C ILE A 91 4.27 8.43 -8.99
N ILE A 92 4.00 9.19 -7.91
CA ILE A 92 3.28 10.47 -8.00
C ILE A 92 4.14 11.54 -8.68
N GLU A 93 5.46 11.53 -8.48
CA GLU A 93 6.36 12.50 -9.12
C GLU A 93 6.56 12.18 -10.61
N VAL A 94 6.68 10.90 -10.98
CA VAL A 94 6.88 10.46 -12.37
C VAL A 94 6.16 9.12 -12.57
N PRO A 95 5.19 8.98 -13.51
CA PRO A 95 4.63 9.95 -14.46
C PRO A 95 3.45 10.80 -13.93
N GLY A 96 3.06 10.64 -12.67
CA GLY A 96 1.93 11.35 -12.07
C GLY A 96 0.65 10.51 -12.00
N PHE A 97 -0.15 10.76 -10.95
CA PHE A 97 -1.45 10.11 -10.78
C PHE A 97 -2.54 10.85 -11.59
N PHE A 98 -3.50 10.08 -12.10
CA PHE A 98 -4.61 10.55 -12.96
C PHE A 98 -4.21 11.00 -14.37
N VAL A 99 -3.03 10.58 -14.85
CA VAL A 99 -2.63 10.78 -16.24
C VAL A 99 -3.20 9.67 -17.11
N HIS A 100 -3.82 10.03 -18.24
CA HIS A 100 -4.29 9.03 -19.21
C HIS A 100 -3.12 8.26 -19.83
N GLN A 101 -3.34 6.97 -20.10
CA GLN A 101 -2.30 6.06 -20.57
C GLN A 101 -1.68 6.49 -21.93
N TRP A 102 -2.42 7.23 -22.76
CA TRP A 102 -1.90 7.80 -24.00
C TRP A 102 -1.00 9.02 -23.81
N ASN A 103 -0.95 9.63 -22.61
CA ASN A 103 -0.03 10.72 -22.25
C ASN A 103 1.21 10.22 -21.51
N VAL A 104 1.39 8.90 -21.37
CA VAL A 104 2.54 8.26 -20.71
C VAL A 104 3.36 7.52 -21.77
N LEU A 105 4.69 7.64 -21.71
CA LEU A 105 5.57 6.90 -22.61
C LEU A 105 5.76 5.46 -22.13
N LEU A 106 5.89 4.52 -23.08
CA LEU A 106 6.05 3.10 -22.75
C LEU A 106 7.29 2.84 -21.86
N ARG A 107 8.37 3.60 -22.04
CA ARG A 107 9.56 3.54 -21.19
C ARG A 107 9.30 3.85 -19.72
N ASP A 108 8.31 4.68 -19.40
CA ASP A 108 8.01 5.12 -18.04
C ASP A 108 7.05 4.15 -17.32
N VAL A 109 6.34 3.32 -18.08
CA VAL A 109 5.45 2.27 -17.53
C VAL A 109 6.23 1.08 -16.97
N ILE A 110 7.38 0.75 -17.55
CA ILE A 110 8.23 -0.35 -17.12
C ILE A 110 8.71 -0.15 -15.66
N PRO A 111 9.39 0.96 -15.29
CA PRO A 111 9.80 1.19 -13.92
C PRO A 111 8.61 1.33 -12.97
N MET A 112 7.47 1.87 -13.42
CA MET A 112 6.25 1.94 -12.62
C MET A 112 5.76 0.56 -12.19
N ASN A 113 5.73 -0.42 -13.10
CA ASN A 113 5.30 -1.78 -12.79
C ASN A 113 6.26 -2.51 -11.84
N TYR A 114 7.57 -2.34 -12.03
CA TYR A 114 8.55 -2.93 -11.11
C TYR A 114 8.44 -2.35 -9.69
N VAL A 115 8.16 -1.04 -9.60
CA VAL A 115 8.04 -0.36 -8.31
C VAL A 115 6.69 -0.62 -7.64
N SER A 116 5.63 -0.99 -8.37
CA SER A 116 4.26 -1.20 -7.84
C SER A 116 3.94 -2.64 -7.38
N GLN A 117 4.65 -3.65 -7.91
CA GLN A 117 4.51 -5.04 -7.50
C GLN A 117 4.80 -5.31 -6.01
N PRO A 118 5.87 -4.79 -5.40
CA PRO A 118 6.14 -5.04 -3.98
C PRO A 118 5.08 -4.45 -3.03
N GLN A 119 4.28 -3.47 -3.44
CA GLN A 119 3.19 -2.93 -2.62
C GLN A 119 2.05 -3.95 -2.49
N LEU A 120 1.67 -4.63 -3.58
CA LEU A 120 0.59 -5.60 -3.56
C LEU A 120 0.91 -6.77 -2.62
N SER A 121 2.16 -7.25 -2.64
CA SER A 121 2.58 -8.29 -1.71
C SER A 121 2.59 -7.82 -0.25
N VAL A 122 2.97 -6.56 0.03
CA VAL A 122 2.87 -5.98 1.38
C VAL A 122 1.41 -5.86 1.82
N PHE A 123 0.50 -5.43 0.94
CA PHE A 123 -0.94 -5.35 1.25
C PHE A 123 -1.55 -6.73 1.53
N GLU A 124 -1.21 -7.75 0.76
CA GLU A 124 -1.64 -9.15 1.00
C GLU A 124 -1.13 -9.67 2.36
N HIS A 125 0.13 -9.41 2.69
CA HIS A 125 0.69 -9.80 4.00
C HIS A 125 0.04 -9.04 5.15
N CYS A 126 -0.29 -7.76 4.95
CA CYS A 126 -1.03 -6.96 5.93
C CYS A 126 -2.46 -7.51 6.11
N TYR A 127 -3.16 -7.84 5.02
CA TYR A 127 -4.51 -8.38 5.06
C TYR A 127 -4.55 -9.76 5.74
N SER A 128 -3.63 -10.67 5.39
CA SER A 128 -3.50 -11.98 6.02
C SER A 128 -3.19 -11.90 7.51
N SER A 129 -2.31 -10.96 7.90
CA SER A 129 -2.03 -10.69 9.31
C SER A 129 -3.25 -10.12 10.04
N LEU A 130 -4.12 -9.37 9.34
CA LEU A 130 -5.34 -8.81 9.89
C LEU A 130 -6.46 -9.85 9.99
N SER A 131 -6.59 -10.75 9.03
CA SER A 131 -7.63 -11.80 9.00
C SER A 131 -7.35 -12.89 10.01
N GLY A 132 -6.13 -13.45 10.05
CA GLY A 132 -5.75 -14.43 11.08
C GLY A 132 -5.79 -13.85 12.51
N PHE A 133 -5.68 -12.52 12.62
CA PHE A 133 -5.90 -11.78 13.86
C PHE A 133 -7.40 -11.59 14.19
N PHE A 134 -8.24 -11.30 13.19
CA PHE A 134 -9.69 -11.22 13.37
C PHE A 134 -10.24 -12.56 13.88
N ASP A 135 -9.76 -13.65 13.31
CA ASP A 135 -10.07 -15.01 13.76
C ASP A 135 -9.63 -15.23 15.21
N SER A 136 -8.40 -14.85 15.57
CA SER A 136 -7.90 -14.97 16.96
C SER A 136 -8.65 -14.09 17.98
N CYS A 137 -9.23 -12.97 17.55
CA CYS A 137 -10.02 -12.09 18.41
C CYS A 137 -11.47 -12.55 18.56
N PHE A 138 -12.03 -13.22 17.55
CA PHE A 138 -13.41 -13.71 17.57
C PHE A 138 -13.53 -15.13 18.16
N SER A 139 -12.43 -15.88 18.28
CA SER A 139 -12.39 -17.16 19.04
C SER A 139 -12.39 -16.98 20.57
N PHE A 140 -12.99 -15.92 21.10
CA PHE A 140 -13.20 -15.77 22.54
C PHE A 140 -14.65 -16.20 22.88
N ASP A 141 -14.75 -17.25 23.70
CA ASP A 141 -15.94 -17.84 24.33
C ASP A 141 -16.83 -18.79 23.51
N GLU A 142 -16.31 -19.98 23.18
CA GLU A 142 -17.17 -21.18 22.98
C GLU A 142 -16.84 -22.34 23.95
N GLU A 143 -15.93 -22.16 24.90
CA GLU A 143 -15.52 -23.21 25.86
C GLU A 143 -16.06 -22.98 27.29
N ASN A 144 -16.98 -22.03 27.48
CA ASN A 144 -17.62 -21.73 28.78
C ASN A 144 -19.15 -21.62 28.68
N TYR A 145 -19.81 -22.59 28.04
CA TYR A 145 -21.23 -22.85 28.26
C TYR A 145 -21.53 -24.35 28.28
#